data_AF-A0A920VRG8-F1
#
_entry.id   AF-A0A920VRG8-F1
#
_cell.length_a   1.000
_cell.length_b   1.000
_cell.length_c   1.000
_cell.angle_alpha   90.00
_cell.angle_beta   90.00
_cell.angle_gamma   90.00
#
_symmetry.space_group_name_H-M   'P 1'
#
loop_
_entity.id
_entity.type
_entity.pdbx_description
1 polymer ?
#
loop_
_entity_poly.entity_id
_entity_poly.type
_entity_poly.pdbx_seq_one_letter_code
_entity_poly.pdbx_strand_id
1 'polypeptide(L)' 'MRNSTVVVTHIFAGNPLDRGDVERRDEQLLRDMVWQDNAKFLPFHKLNPLILKKQQAD' A
#
# COMPACT_ATOMS: atom_id res chain seq x y z
N MET A 1 31.81 12.79 23.50
CA MET A 1 30.71 13.05 22.57
C MET A 1 30.55 11.82 21.68
N ARG A 2 29.45 11.07 21.77
CA ARG A 2 29.20 9.92 20.88
C ARG A 2 28.29 10.40 19.74
N ASN A 3 28.78 10.39 18.51
CA ASN A 3 27.97 10.65 17.34
C ASN A 3 27.05 9.46 17.12
N SER A 4 25.81 9.56 17.58
CA SER A 4 24.75 8.63 17.22
C SER A 4 24.36 8.87 15.77
N THR A 5 24.82 8.01 14.87
CA THR A 5 24.38 7.97 13.47
C THR A 5 22.88 7.66 13.45
N VAL A 6 22.05 8.67 13.22
CA VAL A 6 20.61 8.47 13.02
C VAL A 6 20.44 7.77 11.67
N VAL A 7 20.17 6.47 11.71
CA VAL A 7 19.75 5.72 10.52
C VAL A 7 18.36 6.21 10.17
N VAL A 8 18.26 7.08 9.17
CA VAL A 8 16.97 7.49 8.60
C VAL A 8 16.46 6.32 7.77
N THR A 9 15.72 5.42 8.39
CA THR A 9 14.92 4.42 7.67
C THR A 9 13.90 5.20 6.84
N HIS A 10 14.08 5.20 5.51
CA HIS A 10 13.12 5.80 4.59
C HIS A 10 11.74 5.20 4.89
N ILE A 11 10.69 6.02 5.00
CA ILE A 11 9.35 5.60 5.47
C ILE A 11 8.74 4.47 4.59
N PHE A 12 9.30 4.23 3.41
CA PHE A 12 8.91 3.16 2.49
C PHE A 12 9.83 1.92 2.52
N ALA A 13 10.88 1.91 3.34
CA ALA A 13 11.72 0.73 3.53
C ALA A 13 10.91 -0.36 4.24
N GLY A 14 10.77 -1.52 3.61
CA GLY A 14 10.03 -2.67 4.15
C GLY A 14 8.56 -2.77 3.73
N ASN A 15 8.07 -1.93 2.81
CA ASN A 15 6.80 -2.21 2.13
C ASN A 15 7.01 -3.36 1.12
N PRO A 16 6.32 -4.51 1.24
CA PRO A 16 6.47 -5.61 0.29
C PRO A 16 5.82 -5.31 -1.07
N LEU A 17 5.06 -4.22 -1.20
CA LEU A 17 4.40 -3.83 -2.43
C LEU A 17 5.24 -2.83 -3.23
N ASP A 18 5.41 -3.12 -4.52
CA ASP A 18 5.83 -2.13 -5.50
C ASP A 18 4.79 -1.00 -5.57
N ARG A 19 5.27 0.23 -5.62
CA ARG A 19 4.43 1.43 -5.68
C ARG A 19 4.07 1.82 -7.11
N GLY A 20 4.63 1.12 -8.11
CA GLY A 20 4.34 1.35 -9.53
C GLY A 20 4.72 2.76 -9.95
N ASP A 21 5.91 3.23 -9.57
CA ASP A 21 6.31 4.62 -9.75
C ASP A 21 6.32 5.06 -11.23
N VAL A 22 6.52 4.12 -12.16
CA VAL A 22 6.47 4.35 -13.60
C VAL A 22 5.02 4.25 -14.09
N GLU A 23 4.35 3.17 -13.73
CA GLU A 23 3.01 2.77 -14.15
C GLU A 23 1.95 3.78 -13.74
N ARG A 24 2.10 4.42 -12.57
CA ARG A 24 1.14 5.42 -12.06
C ARG A 24 1.01 6.68 -12.93
N ARG A 25 1.87 6.87 -13.92
CA ARG A 25 1.82 8.00 -14.87
C ARG A 25 1.15 7.63 -16.20
N ASP A 26 0.89 6.35 -16.44
CA ASP A 26 0.22 5.87 -17.65
C ASP A 26 -1.28 5.75 -17.39
N GLU A 27 -2.06 6.73 -17.89
CA GLU A 27 -3.50 6.76 -17.69
C GLU A 27 -4.25 5.61 -18.38
N GLN A 28 -3.75 5.12 -19.52
CA GLN A 28 -4.40 4.03 -20.24
C GLN A 28 -4.18 2.72 -19.49
N LEU A 29 -2.94 2.46 -19.09
CA LEU A 29 -2.60 1.31 -18.26
C LEU A 29 -3.44 1.24 -16.99
N LEU A 30 -3.58 2.35 -16.26
CA LEU A 30 -4.38 2.40 -15.04
C LEU A 30 -5.87 2.10 -15.29
N ARG A 31 -6.44 2.60 -16.40
CA ARG A 31 -7.84 2.31 -16.76
C ARG A 31 -8.05 0.83 -17.04
N ASP A 32 -7.11 0.19 -17.71
CA ASP A 32 -7.20 -1.22 -18.05
C ASP A 32 -7.01 -2.11 -16.82
N MET A 33 -6.08 -1.75 -15.92
CA MET A 33 -5.80 -2.51 -14.70
C MET A 33 -6.99 -2.61 -13.74
N VAL A 34 -7.84 -1.58 -13.68
CA VAL A 34 -9.02 -1.56 -12.79
C VAL A 34 -10.01 -2.69 -13.09
N TRP A 35 -10.04 -3.18 -14.32
CA TRP A 35 -10.96 -4.21 -14.78
C TRP A 35 -10.39 -5.63 -14.71
N GLN A 36 -9.15 -5.81 -14.27
CA GLN A 36 -8.54 -7.13 -14.17
C GLN A 36 -9.02 -7.87 -12.93
N ASP A 37 -9.25 -9.19 -13.03
CA ASP A 37 -9.75 -10.03 -11.92
C ASP A 37 -8.79 -10.08 -10.72
N ASN A 38 -7.50 -9.82 -10.94
CA ASN A 38 -6.48 -9.77 -9.90
C ASN A 38 -6.39 -8.39 -9.22
N ALA A 39 -7.10 -7.37 -9.70
CA ALA A 39 -7.12 -6.05 -9.06
C ALA A 39 -7.75 -6.15 -7.66
N LYS A 40 -7.06 -5.60 -6.66
CA LYS A 40 -7.51 -5.57 -5.27
C LYS A 40 -7.76 -4.13 -4.84
N PHE A 41 -8.95 -3.87 -4.32
CA PHE A 41 -9.35 -2.56 -3.81
C PHE A 41 -9.45 -2.58 -2.29
N LEU A 42 -8.88 -1.57 -1.64
CA LEU A 42 -9.05 -1.32 -0.21
C LEU A 42 -10.04 -0.16 -0.02
N PRO A 43 -11.33 -0.41 0.24
CA PRO A 43 -12.31 0.66 0.37
C PRO A 43 -12.16 1.36 1.74
N PHE A 44 -12.37 2.68 1.74
CA PHE A 44 -12.30 3.53 2.92
C PHE A 44 -13.60 4.30 3.15
N HIS A 45 -13.97 4.49 4.41
CA HIS A 45 -15.01 5.45 4.84
C HIS A 45 -14.46 6.33 5.96
N LYS A 46 -14.40 7.65 5.73
CA LYS A 46 -13.81 8.63 6.67
C LYS A 46 -12.41 8.21 7.16
N LEU A 47 -11.55 7.80 6.23
CA LEU A 47 -10.18 7.31 6.50
C LEU A 47 -10.10 6.00 7.31
N ASN A 48 -11.21 5.27 7.47
CA ASN A 48 -11.21 3.94 8.08
C ASN A 48 -11.30 2.88 6.97
N PRO A 49 -10.37 1.91 6.92
CA PRO A 49 -10.43 0.82 5.95
C PRO A 49 -11.54 -0.17 6.32
N LEU A 50 -12.17 -0.78 5.32
CA LEU A 50 -13.06 -1.92 5.53
C LEU A 50 -12.24 -3.14 5.99
N ILE A 51 -12.44 -3.55 7.24
CA ILE A 51 -11.83 -4.75 7.81
C ILE A 51 -12.89 -5.83 8.05
N LEU A 52 -12.57 -7.08 7.73
CA LEU A 52 -13.36 -8.22 8.16
C LEU A 52 -12.99 -8.54 9.61
N LYS A 53 -13.99 -8.59 10.50
CA LYS A 53 -13.76 -9.09 11.86
C LYS A 53 -13.45 -10.59 11.77
N LYS A 54 -12.23 -10.96 12.17
CA LYS A 54 -11.89 -12.36 12.38
C LYS A 54 -12.68 -12.83 13.61
N GLN A 55 -13.54 -13.84 13.47
CA GLN A 55 -14.16 -14.48 14.63
C GLN A 55 -13.03 -15.05 15.49
N GLN A 56 -12.98 -14.62 16.74
CA GLN A 56 -12.09 -15.20 17.74
C GLN A 56 -12.66 -16.57 18.07
N ALA A 57 -11.91 -17.63 17.79
CA ALA A 57 -12.21 -18.94 18.36
C ALA A 57 -11.77 -18.87 19.84
N ASP A 58 -12.71 -19.15 20.73
CA ASP A 58 -12.50 -19.24 22.18
C ASP A 58 -11.54 -20.39 22.54
#